data_AF-A0A6G3S976-F1
#
_entry.id   AF-A0A6G3S976-F1
#
_cell.length_a   1.000
_cell.length_b   1.000
_cell.length_c   1.000
_cell.angle_alpha   90.00
_cell.angle_beta   90.00
_cell.angle_gamma   90.00
#
_symmetry.space_group_name_H-M   'P 1'
#
loop_
_entity.id
_entity.type
_entity.pdbx_description
1 polymer ?
#
loop_
_entity_poly.entity_id
_entity_poly.type
_entity_poly.pdbx_seq_one_letter_code
_entity_poly.pdbx_strand_id
1 'polypeptide(L)'
;MEELLIVFDTNVVNRLSPSSPRADLIHALRSSGHHRVGVPQMVLEEMVAHQAKRYYKAHLAAAEALGALEAETPWTPESVLADFDLERCQEHWRAAYADIFEVIATSGEAAFKGLAREAMALPPAKDSKPVTGGRDAAIWFSVLEFMDENPDEGVFFVTGNHRDFGDGSAFAYPMNEDLEGKEDRFTLLPDFDSVVQRFTKAVPGEDAAAAAAELLSSDPYLGEISTAAFELEAPASFVGIGPSGEPVTWSSWALLPNVELLSVANVTGHEIEGDTWYTAEAQWLLSGVVHSAADAESCAASVWQIKVLLTTGTDRDGSAPTLLAAQDPALPRAEDEERCIAVVRRVRESVRRLGGQAQQLVLPDVTRSLRPLLTSLESSVTRQLADSLPKFTLPPSLTRIPHPYSGAQIAKILANSHPAYDTSWITKAALRSLAPTTGPTARLKQTDDVAENHESDEQDEHGGEAE
;
A
#
# COMPACT_ATOMS: atom_id res chain seq x y z
N MET A 1 -4.63 29.68 -3.47
CA MET A 1 -5.42 28.88 -4.42
C MET A 1 -6.58 28.34 -3.62
N GLU A 2 -7.81 28.47 -4.12
CA GLU A 2 -8.96 27.81 -3.49
C GLU A 2 -8.73 26.29 -3.59
N GLU A 3 -8.78 25.59 -2.46
CA GLU A 3 -8.72 24.14 -2.46
C GLU A 3 -10.04 23.59 -3.01
N LEU A 4 -9.93 22.58 -3.86
CA LEU A 4 -11.02 22.03 -4.64
C LEU A 4 -11.18 20.55 -4.34
N LEU A 5 -12.39 20.17 -3.95
CA LEU A 5 -12.75 18.78 -3.66
C LEU A 5 -13.64 18.22 -4.77
N ILE A 6 -13.21 17.10 -5.36
CA ILE A 6 -14.00 16.29 -6.30
C ILE A 6 -14.60 15.12 -5.51
N VAL A 7 -15.92 15.07 -5.39
CA VAL A 7 -16.64 14.05 -4.63
C VAL A 7 -17.41 13.13 -5.57
N PHE A 8 -17.18 11.83 -5.49
CA PHE A 8 -17.86 10.84 -6.32
C PHE A 8 -19.05 10.17 -5.61
N ASP A 9 -20.17 10.06 -6.31
CA ASP A 9 -21.31 9.19 -5.97
C ASP A 9 -21.03 7.73 -6.37
N THR A 10 -21.66 6.78 -5.69
CA THR A 10 -21.47 5.34 -5.94
C THR A 10 -21.80 4.98 -7.39
N ASN A 11 -22.80 5.59 -8.03
CA ASN A 11 -23.15 5.20 -9.39
C ASN A 11 -22.02 5.44 -10.41
N VAL A 12 -21.12 6.38 -10.16
CA VAL A 12 -19.96 6.67 -11.01
C VAL A 12 -18.80 5.71 -10.71
N VAL A 13 -18.62 5.31 -9.45
CA VAL A 13 -17.47 4.52 -8.99
C VAL A 13 -17.77 3.07 -8.60
N ASN A 14 -19.03 2.60 -8.68
CA ASN A 14 -19.45 1.24 -8.25
C ASN A 14 -18.74 0.09 -8.98
N ARG A 15 -18.14 0.36 -10.14
CA ARG A 15 -17.38 -0.59 -10.96
C ARG A 15 -15.91 -0.21 -11.07
N LEU A 16 -15.44 0.72 -10.24
CA LEU A 16 -14.04 1.07 -10.18
C LEU A 16 -13.24 -0.13 -9.66
N SER A 17 -12.38 -0.66 -10.51
CA SER A 17 -11.31 -1.56 -10.08
C SER A 17 -10.15 -0.70 -9.57
N PRO A 18 -9.54 -1.00 -8.40
CA PRO A 18 -8.35 -0.31 -7.93
C PRO A 18 -7.20 -0.28 -8.94
N SER A 19 -7.13 -1.29 -9.81
CA SER A 19 -6.12 -1.39 -10.87
C SER A 19 -6.54 -0.76 -12.21
N SER A 20 -7.70 -0.09 -12.29
CA SER A 20 -8.20 0.47 -13.55
C SER A 20 -7.59 1.83 -13.89
N PRO A 21 -7.53 2.22 -15.18
CA PRO A 21 -7.09 3.55 -15.60
C PRO A 21 -7.80 4.72 -14.90
N ARG A 22 -9.09 4.55 -14.54
CA ARG A 22 -9.83 5.56 -13.79
C ARG A 22 -9.31 5.75 -12.36
N ALA A 23 -8.92 4.66 -11.70
CA ALA A 23 -8.33 4.73 -10.37
C ALA A 23 -6.96 5.40 -10.43
N ASP A 24 -6.14 5.07 -11.45
CA ASP A 24 -4.84 5.72 -11.62
C ASP A 24 -4.98 7.24 -11.85
N LEU A 25 -6.00 7.66 -12.60
CA LEU A 25 -6.26 9.10 -12.80
C LEU A 25 -6.70 9.78 -11.50
N ILE A 26 -7.49 9.12 -10.66
CA ILE A 26 -7.83 9.63 -9.33
C ILE A 26 -6.56 9.79 -8.48
N HIS A 27 -5.66 8.81 -8.50
CA HIS A 27 -4.36 8.92 -7.85
C HIS A 27 -3.55 10.09 -8.41
N ALA A 28 -3.51 10.30 -9.73
CA ALA A 28 -2.84 11.43 -10.34
C ALA A 28 -3.43 12.78 -9.89
N LEU A 29 -4.76 12.92 -9.88
CA LEU A 29 -5.45 14.13 -9.42
C LEU A 29 -5.16 14.44 -7.94
N ARG A 30 -5.18 13.44 -7.06
CA ARG A 30 -4.81 13.62 -5.64
C ARG A 30 -3.33 13.91 -5.49
N SER A 31 -2.51 13.19 -6.23
CA SER A 31 -1.06 13.29 -6.15
C SER A 31 -0.58 14.62 -6.71
N SER A 32 -1.33 15.33 -7.56
CA SER A 32 -0.96 16.67 -8.04
C SER A 32 -0.87 17.69 -6.91
N GLY A 33 -1.65 17.51 -5.84
CA GLY A 33 -1.75 18.47 -4.73
C GLY A 33 -2.62 19.69 -5.06
N HIS A 34 -3.21 19.76 -6.27
CA HIS A 34 -4.15 20.80 -6.66
C HIS A 34 -5.60 20.43 -6.38
N HIS A 35 -5.89 19.13 -6.23
CA HIS A 35 -7.24 18.62 -6.03
C HIS A 35 -7.26 17.60 -4.91
N ARG A 36 -8.31 17.67 -4.10
CA ARG A 36 -8.72 16.57 -3.24
C ARG A 36 -9.73 15.74 -4.02
N VAL A 37 -9.65 14.43 -3.88
CA VAL A 37 -10.58 13.51 -4.54
C VAL A 37 -11.08 12.52 -3.52
N GLY A 38 -12.38 12.52 -3.28
CA GLY A 38 -12.97 11.74 -2.21
C GLY A 38 -14.32 11.12 -2.53
N VAL A 39 -14.77 10.30 -1.59
CA VAL A 39 -16.09 9.68 -1.56
C VAL A 39 -16.66 9.82 -0.14
N PRO A 40 -17.96 10.04 0.02
CA PRO A 40 -18.60 9.88 1.32
C PRO A 40 -18.43 8.46 1.83
N GLN A 41 -18.31 8.28 3.14
CA GLN A 41 -18.15 6.97 3.77
C GLN A 41 -19.26 6.00 3.35
N MET A 42 -20.50 6.50 3.17
CA MET A 42 -21.61 5.70 2.66
C MET A 42 -21.35 5.13 1.25
N VAL A 43 -20.67 5.88 0.36
CA VAL A 43 -20.27 5.40 -0.98
C VAL A 43 -19.21 4.31 -0.86
N LEU A 44 -18.20 4.52 -0.01
CA LEU A 44 -17.17 3.52 0.27
C LEU A 44 -17.78 2.20 0.76
N GLU A 45 -18.66 2.25 1.76
CA GLU A 45 -19.30 1.05 2.32
C GLU A 45 -20.19 0.34 1.30
N GLU A 46 -20.83 1.06 0.37
CA GLU A 46 -21.55 0.43 -0.73
C GLU A 46 -20.61 -0.29 -1.71
N MET A 47 -19.49 0.34 -2.09
CA MET A 47 -18.49 -0.30 -2.95
C MET A 47 -17.95 -1.59 -2.31
N VAL A 48 -17.67 -1.55 -1.01
CA VAL A 48 -17.24 -2.71 -0.21
C VAL A 48 -18.34 -3.78 -0.17
N ALA A 49 -19.60 -3.40 0.07
CA ALA A 49 -20.73 -4.32 0.09
C ALA A 49 -20.91 -5.05 -1.26
N HIS A 50 -20.68 -4.37 -2.39
CA HIS A 50 -20.69 -5.01 -3.71
C HIS A 50 -19.63 -6.10 -3.85
N GLN A 51 -18.41 -5.87 -3.35
CA GLN A 51 -17.34 -6.87 -3.38
C GLN A 51 -17.61 -8.03 -2.42
N ALA A 52 -18.05 -7.72 -1.21
CA ALA A 52 -18.47 -8.71 -0.22
C ALA A 52 -19.57 -9.66 -0.77
N LYS A 53 -20.55 -9.11 -1.48
CA LYS A 53 -21.60 -9.90 -2.14
C LYS A 53 -21.06 -10.81 -3.25
N ARG A 54 -20.06 -10.35 -4.01
CA ARG A 54 -19.40 -11.18 -5.04
C ARG A 54 -18.59 -12.30 -4.40
N TYR A 55 -17.83 -11.98 -3.36
CA TYR A 55 -17.05 -12.96 -2.59
C TYR A 55 -17.94 -14.05 -2.00
N TYR A 56 -19.05 -13.69 -1.33
CA TYR A 56 -20.02 -14.65 -0.82
C TYR A 56 -20.56 -15.61 -1.90
N LYS A 57 -20.97 -15.06 -3.06
CA LYS A 57 -21.46 -15.89 -4.18
C LYS A 57 -20.39 -16.82 -4.74
N ALA A 58 -19.16 -16.34 -4.86
CA ALA A 58 -18.04 -17.13 -5.36
C ALA A 58 -17.67 -18.26 -4.38
N HIS A 59 -17.66 -17.97 -3.07
CA HIS A 59 -17.40 -18.96 -2.03
C HIS A 59 -18.48 -20.05 -2.00
N LEU A 60 -19.76 -19.65 -2.03
CA LEU A 60 -20.88 -20.59 -2.08
C LEU A 60 -20.79 -21.50 -3.31
N ALA A 61 -20.54 -20.94 -4.50
CA ALA A 61 -20.38 -21.72 -5.72
C ALA A 61 -19.19 -22.69 -5.65
N ALA A 62 -18.07 -22.28 -5.03
CA ALA A 62 -16.92 -23.16 -4.81
C ALA A 62 -17.23 -24.29 -3.83
N ALA A 63 -17.96 -24.01 -2.75
CA ALA A 63 -18.39 -25.00 -1.77
C ALA A 63 -19.34 -26.04 -2.40
N GLU A 64 -20.31 -25.58 -3.20
CA GLU A 64 -21.22 -26.46 -3.95
C GLU A 64 -20.46 -27.35 -4.94
N ALA A 65 -19.49 -26.79 -5.68
CA ALA A 65 -18.68 -27.54 -6.63
C ALA A 65 -17.78 -28.59 -5.93
N LEU A 66 -17.18 -28.25 -4.79
CA LEU A 66 -16.40 -29.18 -3.99
C LEU A 66 -17.27 -30.32 -3.46
N GLY A 67 -18.46 -30.01 -2.92
CA GLY A 67 -19.40 -31.02 -2.46
C GLY A 67 -19.89 -31.95 -3.59
N ALA A 68 -20.09 -31.42 -4.80
CA ALA A 68 -20.43 -32.23 -5.96
C ALA A 68 -19.28 -33.17 -6.37
N LEU A 69 -18.03 -32.70 -6.31
CA LEU A 69 -16.86 -33.53 -6.59
C LEU A 69 -16.69 -34.65 -5.55
N GLU A 70 -16.86 -34.34 -4.27
CA GLU A 70 -16.82 -35.32 -3.17
C GLU A 70 -17.88 -36.42 -3.32
N ALA A 71 -19.06 -36.09 -3.84
CA ALA A 71 -20.13 -37.07 -4.08
C ALA A 71 -19.80 -38.07 -5.20
N GLU A 72 -19.03 -37.66 -6.21
CA GLU A 72 -18.71 -38.47 -7.39
C GLU A 72 -17.35 -39.20 -7.28
N THR A 73 -16.53 -38.86 -6.27
CA THR A 73 -15.18 -39.40 -6.11
C THR A 73 -15.11 -40.39 -4.94
N PRO A 74 -14.49 -41.59 -5.12
CA PRO A 74 -14.37 -42.56 -4.03
C PRO A 74 -13.19 -42.26 -3.08
N TRP A 75 -12.45 -41.18 -3.30
CA TRP A 75 -11.37 -40.69 -2.45
C TRP A 75 -11.63 -39.23 -2.08
N THR A 76 -11.07 -38.77 -0.96
CA THR A 76 -11.19 -37.37 -0.53
C THR A 76 -10.35 -36.46 -1.44
N PRO A 77 -10.93 -35.39 -2.00
CA PRO A 77 -10.14 -34.38 -2.72
C PRO A 77 -9.05 -33.78 -1.82
N GLU A 78 -7.85 -33.56 -2.37
CA GLU A 78 -6.74 -32.96 -1.62
C GLU A 78 -6.93 -31.44 -1.40
N SER A 79 -7.81 -30.82 -2.17
CA SER A 79 -8.10 -29.39 -2.09
C SER A 79 -9.10 -29.11 -0.97
N VAL A 80 -8.70 -28.28 0.00
CA VAL A 80 -9.58 -27.75 1.05
C VAL A 80 -9.94 -26.31 0.70
N LEU A 81 -11.25 -26.02 0.63
CA LEU A 81 -11.73 -24.65 0.53
C LEU A 81 -11.53 -23.95 1.88
N ALA A 82 -10.89 -22.79 1.89
CA ALA A 82 -10.74 -22.00 3.10
C ALA A 82 -12.11 -21.57 3.68
N ASP A 83 -12.16 -21.35 4.99
CA ASP A 83 -13.36 -20.86 5.67
C ASP A 83 -13.81 -19.51 5.08
N PHE A 84 -15.13 -19.29 5.05
CA PHE A 84 -15.71 -18.04 4.60
C PHE A 84 -15.42 -16.92 5.60
N ASP A 85 -14.63 -15.92 5.18
CA ASP A 85 -14.21 -14.80 6.01
C ASP A 85 -14.64 -13.47 5.38
N LEU A 86 -15.86 -13.04 5.72
CA LEU A 86 -16.47 -11.84 5.17
C LEU A 86 -15.78 -10.56 5.67
N GLU A 87 -15.38 -10.54 6.93
CA GLU A 87 -14.78 -9.35 7.57
C GLU A 87 -13.43 -9.04 6.93
N ARG A 88 -12.56 -10.05 6.78
CA ARG A 88 -11.28 -9.88 6.07
C ARG A 88 -11.47 -9.41 4.63
N CYS A 89 -12.49 -9.90 3.94
CA CYS A 89 -12.84 -9.42 2.60
C CYS A 89 -13.22 -7.94 2.62
N GLN A 90 -14.06 -7.53 3.56
CA GLN A 90 -14.49 -6.13 3.67
C GLN A 90 -13.34 -5.20 4.06
N GLU A 91 -12.49 -5.58 5.03
CA GLU A 91 -11.31 -4.83 5.43
C GLU A 91 -10.34 -4.62 4.27
N HIS A 92 -10.08 -5.68 3.50
CA HIS A 92 -9.24 -5.59 2.30
C HIS A 92 -9.77 -4.55 1.31
N TRP A 93 -11.07 -4.60 0.99
CA TRP A 93 -11.65 -3.65 0.04
C TRP A 93 -11.79 -2.23 0.59
N ARG A 94 -12.04 -2.06 1.89
CA ARG A 94 -11.99 -0.73 2.53
C ARG A 94 -10.62 -0.10 2.38
N ALA A 95 -9.55 -0.85 2.71
CA ALA A 95 -8.18 -0.37 2.56
C ALA A 95 -7.85 -0.06 1.09
N ALA A 96 -8.21 -0.95 0.16
CA ALA A 96 -7.95 -0.76 -1.26
C ALA A 96 -8.66 0.49 -1.84
N TYR A 97 -9.88 0.80 -1.40
CA TYR A 97 -10.60 1.99 -1.86
C TYR A 97 -10.17 3.27 -1.13
N ALA A 98 -9.79 3.19 0.15
CA ALA A 98 -9.26 4.33 0.91
C ALA A 98 -7.86 4.77 0.45
N ASP A 99 -7.10 3.88 -0.19
CA ASP A 99 -5.85 4.24 -0.88
C ASP A 99 -6.12 5.16 -2.09
N ILE A 100 -7.21 4.90 -2.81
CA ILE A 100 -7.62 5.68 -3.99
C ILE A 100 -8.25 7.02 -3.56
N PHE A 101 -9.19 6.98 -2.62
CA PHE A 101 -10.02 8.13 -2.26
C PHE A 101 -9.72 8.68 -0.87
N GLU A 102 -9.89 9.99 -0.74
CA GLU A 102 -10.19 10.57 0.57
C GLU A 102 -11.59 10.14 1.03
N VAL A 103 -11.71 9.65 2.27
CA VAL A 103 -13.01 9.25 2.82
C VAL A 103 -13.60 10.41 3.62
N ILE A 104 -14.68 10.98 3.10
CA ILE A 104 -15.45 12.03 3.78
C ILE A 104 -16.38 11.33 4.78
N ALA A 105 -16.24 11.63 6.07
CA ALA A 105 -17.04 10.99 7.09
C ALA A 105 -18.53 11.27 6.86
N THR A 106 -19.36 10.22 6.92
CA THR A 106 -20.82 10.38 6.97
C THR A 106 -21.21 10.44 8.43
N SER A 107 -21.57 11.62 8.93
CA SER A 107 -21.96 11.76 10.34
C SER A 107 -23.24 10.98 10.65
N GLY A 108 -23.45 10.68 11.93
CA GLY A 108 -24.72 10.10 12.38
C GLY A 108 -25.92 11.00 12.09
N GLU A 109 -25.71 12.32 12.07
CA GLU A 109 -26.75 13.30 11.73
C GLU A 109 -27.08 13.26 10.24
N ALA A 110 -26.09 13.29 9.34
CA ALA A 110 -26.28 13.10 7.90
C ALA A 110 -27.01 11.78 7.59
N ALA A 111 -26.60 10.69 8.23
CA ALA A 111 -27.25 9.38 8.06
C ALA A 111 -28.71 9.42 8.51
N PHE A 112 -29.00 10.01 9.67
CA PHE A 112 -30.36 10.14 10.18
C PHE A 112 -31.23 11.04 9.29
N LYS A 113 -30.71 12.20 8.86
CA LYS A 113 -31.38 13.08 7.90
C LYS A 113 -31.66 12.35 6.57
N GLY A 114 -30.74 11.51 6.11
CA GLY A 114 -30.94 10.66 4.93
C GLY A 114 -32.13 9.72 5.08
N LEU A 115 -32.23 9.01 6.20
CA LEU A 115 -33.38 8.14 6.51
C LEU A 115 -34.70 8.93 6.65
N ALA A 116 -34.66 10.10 7.29
CA ALA A 116 -35.83 10.96 7.41
C ALA A 116 -36.30 11.47 6.04
N ARG A 117 -35.36 11.86 5.17
CA ARG A 117 -35.64 12.29 3.79
C ARG A 117 -36.27 11.16 2.96
N GLU A 118 -35.77 9.92 3.12
CA GLU A 118 -36.40 8.73 2.52
C GLU A 118 -37.82 8.52 3.06
N ALA A 119 -38.04 8.57 4.37
CA ALA A 119 -39.38 8.38 4.94
C ALA A 119 -40.43 9.38 4.41
N MET A 120 -39.98 10.58 4.02
CA MET A 120 -40.82 11.63 3.44
C MET A 120 -40.92 11.57 1.91
N ALA A 121 -40.20 10.65 1.25
CA ALA A 121 -40.12 10.55 -0.21
C ALA A 121 -39.69 11.86 -0.90
N LEU A 122 -38.76 12.60 -0.27
CA LEU A 122 -38.27 13.88 -0.77
C LEU A 122 -36.90 13.72 -1.46
N PRO A 123 -36.58 14.48 -2.52
CA PRO A 123 -35.28 14.43 -3.20
C PRO A 123 -34.07 14.61 -2.24
N PRO A 124 -32.95 13.92 -2.51
CA PRO A 124 -32.72 13.01 -3.63
C PRO A 124 -33.33 11.60 -3.45
N ALA A 125 -34.12 11.35 -2.39
CA ALA A 125 -34.87 10.11 -2.27
C ALA A 125 -36.04 10.07 -3.28
N LYS A 126 -36.40 8.85 -3.71
CA LYS A 126 -37.39 8.59 -4.73
C LYS A 126 -38.78 8.45 -4.13
N ASP A 127 -39.75 9.16 -4.72
CA ASP A 127 -41.18 8.85 -4.54
C ASP A 127 -41.57 7.60 -5.36
N SER A 128 -41.07 6.46 -4.90
CA SER A 128 -41.37 5.13 -5.45
C SER A 128 -42.07 4.26 -4.41
N LYS A 129 -42.65 3.13 -4.84
CA LYS A 129 -43.14 2.08 -3.94
C LYS A 129 -42.32 0.79 -4.16
N PRO A 130 -41.50 0.33 -3.19
CA PRO A 130 -41.20 0.97 -1.90
C PRO A 130 -40.43 2.29 -2.07
N VAL A 131 -40.53 3.17 -1.07
CA VAL A 131 -39.75 4.41 -1.02
C VAL A 131 -38.28 4.04 -0.80
N THR A 132 -37.38 4.65 -1.57
CA THR A 132 -35.94 4.33 -1.56
C THR A 132 -35.12 5.59 -1.75
N GLY A 133 -33.85 5.57 -1.36
CA GLY A 133 -32.89 6.66 -1.62
C GLY A 133 -32.36 7.34 -0.37
N GLY A 134 -32.56 6.77 0.82
CA GLY A 134 -31.96 7.26 2.05
C GLY A 134 -30.43 7.26 2.00
N ARG A 135 -29.85 6.33 1.23
CA ARG A 135 -28.43 6.35 0.88
C ARG A 135 -28.05 7.60 0.10
N ASP A 136 -28.74 7.89 -0.99
CA ASP A 136 -28.44 9.03 -1.86
C ASP A 136 -28.62 10.35 -1.10
N ALA A 137 -29.59 10.40 -0.18
CA ALA A 137 -29.77 11.52 0.75
C ALA A 137 -28.65 11.61 1.81
N ALA A 138 -28.17 10.50 2.36
CA ALA A 138 -27.02 10.51 3.29
C ALA A 138 -25.72 10.96 2.59
N ILE A 139 -25.52 10.58 1.34
CA ILE A 139 -24.42 11.06 0.48
C ILE A 139 -24.52 12.57 0.31
N TRP A 140 -25.71 13.07 -0.06
CA TRP A 140 -26.00 14.51 -0.18
C TRP A 140 -25.66 15.28 1.09
N PHE A 141 -26.18 14.85 2.24
CA PHE A 141 -25.91 15.52 3.51
C PHE A 141 -24.44 15.44 3.95
N SER A 142 -23.73 14.36 3.61
CA SER A 142 -22.28 14.28 3.89
C SER A 142 -21.50 15.35 3.11
N VAL A 143 -21.92 15.64 1.88
CA VAL A 143 -21.29 16.70 1.07
C VAL A 143 -21.62 18.09 1.63
N LEU A 144 -22.85 18.32 2.05
CA LEU A 144 -23.25 19.61 2.64
C LEU A 144 -22.55 19.88 3.97
N GLU A 145 -22.46 18.87 4.84
CA GLU A 145 -21.71 18.97 6.10
C GLU A 145 -20.24 19.30 5.84
N PHE A 146 -19.61 18.64 4.85
CA PHE A 146 -18.26 19.00 4.43
C PHE A 146 -18.15 20.47 3.99
N MET A 147 -19.11 20.99 3.22
CA MET A 147 -19.10 22.39 2.76
C MET A 147 -19.34 23.41 3.89
N ASP A 148 -20.04 23.01 4.95
CA ASP A 148 -20.24 23.82 6.16
C ASP A 148 -18.96 23.86 7.01
N GLU A 149 -18.25 22.73 7.11
CA GLU A 149 -16.98 22.62 7.82
C GLU A 149 -15.81 23.29 7.07
N ASN A 150 -15.92 23.40 5.74
CA ASN A 150 -14.90 23.95 4.85
C ASN A 150 -15.49 25.08 3.98
N PRO A 151 -15.73 26.27 4.56
CA PRO A 151 -16.45 27.36 3.90
C PRO A 151 -15.69 28.00 2.72
N ASP A 152 -14.37 27.82 2.66
CA ASP A 152 -13.52 28.39 1.62
C ASP A 152 -13.25 27.42 0.45
N GLU A 153 -13.75 26.18 0.51
CA GLU A 153 -13.49 25.14 -0.50
C GLU A 153 -14.61 25.02 -1.53
N GLY A 154 -14.24 24.78 -2.78
CA GLY A 154 -15.17 24.45 -3.86
C GLY A 154 -15.40 22.94 -3.96
N VAL A 155 -16.65 22.52 -4.19
CA VAL A 155 -17.04 21.10 -4.33
C VAL A 155 -17.56 20.80 -5.72
N PHE A 156 -16.96 19.81 -6.38
CA PHE A 156 -17.46 19.19 -7.59
C PHE A 156 -18.09 17.83 -7.25
N PHE A 157 -19.42 17.76 -7.22
CA PHE A 157 -20.14 16.52 -6.96
C PHE A 157 -20.39 15.77 -8.27
N VAL A 158 -19.81 14.58 -8.39
CA VAL A 158 -19.84 13.76 -9.60
C VAL A 158 -20.87 12.66 -9.47
N THR A 159 -21.99 12.78 -10.18
CA THR A 159 -23.05 11.77 -10.21
C THR A 159 -23.69 11.65 -11.59
N GLY A 160 -23.86 10.42 -12.06
CA GLY A 160 -24.69 10.10 -13.23
C GLY A 160 -26.20 10.07 -12.95
N ASN A 161 -26.62 10.40 -11.73
CA ASN A 161 -27.98 10.20 -11.25
C ASN A 161 -28.82 11.47 -11.43
N HIS A 162 -28.97 11.88 -12.69
CA HIS A 162 -29.73 13.06 -13.08
C HIS A 162 -31.21 13.03 -12.69
N ARG A 163 -31.77 11.85 -12.37
CA ARG A 163 -33.16 11.73 -11.91
C ARG A 163 -33.34 12.19 -10.47
N ASP A 164 -32.35 11.88 -9.64
CA ASP A 164 -32.45 12.07 -8.19
C ASP A 164 -31.81 13.40 -7.77
N PHE A 165 -30.71 13.79 -8.43
CA PHE A 165 -29.98 15.03 -8.13
C PHE A 165 -30.20 16.17 -9.15
N GLY A 166 -30.84 15.89 -10.29
CA GLY A 166 -30.96 16.85 -11.39
C GLY A 166 -29.69 16.99 -12.24
N ASP A 167 -29.64 18.01 -13.09
CA ASP A 167 -28.49 18.32 -13.96
C ASP A 167 -27.60 19.44 -13.41
N GLY A 168 -27.88 19.91 -12.18
CA GLY A 168 -27.17 21.00 -11.52
C GLY A 168 -27.57 22.41 -11.99
N SER A 169 -28.47 22.55 -12.99
CA SER A 169 -28.95 23.87 -13.42
C SER A 169 -29.96 24.49 -12.44
N ALA A 170 -30.76 23.63 -11.79
CA ALA A 170 -31.64 23.98 -10.70
C ALA A 170 -31.89 22.73 -9.84
N PHE A 171 -31.88 22.88 -8.52
CA PHE A 171 -32.20 21.81 -7.59
C PHE A 171 -33.69 21.84 -7.21
N ALA A 172 -34.31 20.67 -7.11
CA ALA A 172 -35.70 20.57 -6.67
C ALA A 172 -35.82 20.80 -5.16
N TYR A 173 -36.98 21.25 -4.69
CA TYR A 173 -37.28 21.22 -3.26
C TYR A 173 -37.18 19.78 -2.73
N PRO A 174 -36.49 19.55 -1.61
CA PRO A 174 -35.88 20.52 -0.66
C PRO A 174 -34.39 20.82 -0.89
N MET A 175 -33.75 20.21 -1.88
CA MET A 175 -32.30 20.33 -2.13
C MET A 175 -31.86 21.76 -2.46
N ASN A 176 -32.73 22.59 -3.03
CA ASN A 176 -32.43 24.01 -3.25
C ASN A 176 -32.29 24.80 -1.94
N GLU A 177 -33.07 24.46 -0.91
CA GLU A 177 -32.94 25.08 0.42
C GLU A 177 -31.71 24.56 1.14
N ASP A 178 -31.40 23.28 0.97
CA ASP A 178 -30.19 22.68 1.56
C ASP A 178 -28.89 23.36 1.08
N LEU A 179 -28.90 23.87 -0.16
CA LEU A 179 -27.77 24.57 -0.79
C LEU A 179 -27.78 26.09 -0.58
N GLU A 180 -28.76 26.66 0.13
CA GLU A 180 -28.88 28.11 0.29
C GLU A 180 -27.59 28.70 0.91
N GLY A 181 -26.96 29.64 0.19
CA GLY A 181 -25.70 30.28 0.59
C GLY A 181 -24.43 29.48 0.27
N LYS A 182 -24.55 28.39 -0.52
CA LYS A 182 -23.43 27.53 -0.95
C LYS A 182 -23.38 27.34 -2.47
N GLU A 183 -24.29 27.95 -3.21
CA GLU A 183 -24.54 27.67 -4.63
C GLU A 183 -23.34 28.03 -5.52
N ASP A 184 -22.56 29.04 -5.14
CA ASP A 184 -21.37 29.49 -5.87
C ASP A 184 -20.19 28.52 -5.76
N ARG A 185 -20.20 27.66 -4.74
CA ARG A 185 -19.13 26.67 -4.46
C ARG A 185 -19.53 25.24 -4.78
N PHE A 186 -20.77 24.98 -5.20
CA PHE A 186 -21.23 23.63 -5.55
C PHE A 186 -21.40 23.50 -7.06
N THR A 187 -20.67 22.55 -7.68
CA THR A 187 -20.82 22.22 -9.10
C THR A 187 -21.13 20.74 -9.28
N LEU A 188 -22.16 20.42 -10.06
CA LEU A 188 -22.50 19.04 -10.40
C LEU A 188 -21.81 18.64 -11.72
N LEU A 189 -21.15 17.48 -11.73
CA LEU A 189 -20.59 16.86 -12.93
C LEU A 189 -21.34 15.53 -13.21
N PRO A 190 -21.76 15.28 -14.46
CA PRO A 190 -22.62 14.13 -14.75
C PRO A 190 -21.90 12.78 -14.77
N ASP A 191 -20.58 12.76 -14.96
CA ASP A 191 -19.83 11.50 -15.06
C ASP A 191 -18.31 11.72 -14.88
N PHE A 192 -17.58 10.61 -14.88
CA PHE A 192 -16.13 10.60 -14.79
C PHE A 192 -15.46 11.27 -15.99
N ASP A 193 -16.03 11.17 -17.19
CA ASP A 193 -15.44 11.76 -18.40
C ASP A 193 -15.49 13.30 -18.33
N SER A 194 -16.52 13.85 -17.67
CA SER A 194 -16.62 15.27 -17.36
C SER A 194 -15.53 15.73 -16.38
N VAL A 195 -15.12 14.88 -15.42
CA VAL A 195 -13.96 15.15 -14.55
C VAL A 195 -12.68 15.19 -15.38
N VAL A 196 -12.47 14.20 -16.25
CA VAL A 196 -11.31 14.13 -17.16
C VAL A 196 -11.24 15.40 -18.02
N GLN A 197 -12.34 15.79 -18.65
CA GLN A 197 -12.41 16.97 -19.51
C GLN A 197 -12.18 18.27 -18.74
N ARG A 198 -12.65 18.34 -17.49
CA ARG A 198 -12.60 19.55 -16.68
C ARG A 198 -11.21 19.82 -16.09
N PHE A 199 -10.54 18.77 -15.61
CA PHE A 199 -9.33 18.88 -14.78
C PHE A 199 -8.08 18.35 -15.45
N THR A 200 -8.19 17.78 -16.65
CA THR A 200 -7.06 17.16 -17.31
C THR A 200 -7.02 17.48 -18.79
N LYS A 201 -5.82 17.43 -19.36
CA LYS A 201 -5.62 17.44 -20.79
C LYS A 201 -4.79 16.22 -21.19
N ALA A 202 -5.36 15.37 -22.04
CA ALA A 202 -4.70 14.15 -22.48
C ALA A 202 -3.40 14.47 -23.23
N VAL A 203 -2.34 13.73 -22.90
CA VAL A 203 -1.07 13.75 -23.62
C VAL A 203 -1.08 12.68 -24.71
N PRO A 204 -0.63 12.98 -25.94
CA PRO A 204 -0.56 11.97 -27.01
C PRO A 204 0.24 10.73 -26.59
N GLY A 205 -0.24 9.55 -26.99
CA GLY A 205 0.30 8.27 -26.50
C GLY A 205 1.78 8.04 -26.84
N GLU A 206 2.25 8.45 -28.02
CA GLU A 206 3.66 8.29 -28.41
C GLU A 206 4.58 9.19 -27.57
N ASP A 207 4.18 10.45 -27.35
CA ASP A 207 4.91 11.40 -26.51
C ASP A 207 4.92 10.95 -25.05
N ALA A 208 3.77 10.48 -24.55
CA ALA A 208 3.65 9.95 -23.20
C ALA A 208 4.54 8.72 -22.98
N ALA A 209 4.56 7.78 -23.93
CA ALA A 209 5.39 6.59 -23.85
C ALA A 209 6.89 6.90 -23.85
N ALA A 210 7.33 7.82 -24.72
CA ALA A 210 8.73 8.25 -24.77
C ALA A 210 9.17 8.94 -23.47
N ALA A 211 8.37 9.90 -22.98
CA ALA A 211 8.65 10.62 -21.74
C ALA A 211 8.66 9.69 -20.51
N ALA A 212 7.70 8.77 -20.42
CA ALA A 212 7.64 7.81 -19.33
C ALA A 212 8.86 6.87 -19.34
N ALA A 213 9.26 6.37 -20.52
CA ALA A 213 10.45 5.53 -20.64
C ALA A 213 11.75 6.25 -20.27
N GLU A 214 11.88 7.53 -20.63
CA GLU A 214 13.01 8.37 -20.25
C GLU A 214 13.06 8.56 -18.73
N LEU A 215 11.95 8.93 -18.10
CA LEU A 215 11.86 9.12 -16.64
C LEU A 215 12.17 7.82 -15.89
N LEU A 216 11.58 6.70 -16.29
CA LEU A 216 11.80 5.40 -15.66
C LEU A 216 13.25 4.90 -15.83
N SER A 217 13.96 5.34 -16.86
CA SER A 217 15.37 4.99 -17.08
C SER A 217 16.34 5.90 -16.33
N SER A 218 15.87 6.94 -15.65
CA SER A 218 16.73 7.88 -14.94
C SER A 218 17.24 7.32 -13.61
N ASP A 219 18.46 7.70 -13.23
CA ASP A 219 19.12 7.22 -12.01
C ASP A 219 18.29 7.39 -10.73
N PRO A 220 17.58 8.52 -10.49
CA PRO A 220 16.74 8.68 -9.31
C PRO A 220 15.63 7.62 -9.26
N TYR A 221 14.93 7.37 -10.38
CA TYR A 221 13.86 6.39 -10.44
C TYR A 221 14.40 4.96 -10.27
N LEU A 222 15.54 4.62 -10.88
CA LEU A 222 16.18 3.31 -10.68
C LEU A 222 16.54 3.06 -9.21
N GLY A 223 17.01 4.10 -8.49
CA GLY A 223 17.30 4.02 -7.06
C GLY A 223 16.07 3.75 -6.20
N GLU A 224 14.95 4.42 -6.50
CA GLU A 224 13.68 4.22 -5.80
C GLU A 224 13.09 2.82 -6.08
N ILE A 225 13.12 2.36 -7.33
CA ILE A 225 12.68 1.00 -7.66
C ILE A 225 13.57 -0.06 -7.00
N SER A 226 14.88 0.17 -6.91
CA SER A 226 15.81 -0.71 -6.18
C SER A 226 15.47 -0.78 -4.69
N THR A 227 15.14 0.36 -4.08
CA THR A 227 14.73 0.44 -2.68
C THR A 227 13.42 -0.29 -2.44
N ALA A 228 12.40 -0.04 -3.28
CA ALA A 228 11.12 -0.75 -3.17
C ALA A 228 11.27 -2.25 -3.41
N ALA A 229 12.11 -2.67 -4.36
CA ALA A 229 12.41 -4.07 -4.60
C ALA A 229 13.12 -4.73 -3.41
N PHE A 230 13.96 -4.00 -2.68
CA PHE A 230 14.64 -4.49 -1.48
C PHE A 230 13.68 -4.74 -0.32
N GLU A 231 12.59 -3.98 -0.23
CA GLU A 231 11.52 -4.15 0.77
C GLU A 231 10.57 -5.30 0.43
N LEU A 232 10.74 -5.98 -0.72
CA LEU A 232 9.98 -7.18 -1.05
C LEU A 232 10.34 -8.31 -0.08
N GLU A 233 9.39 -8.63 0.78
CA GLU A 233 9.39 -9.81 1.63
C GLU A 233 8.13 -10.61 1.31
N ALA A 234 8.27 -11.89 0.95
CA ALA A 234 7.13 -12.77 0.77
C ALA A 234 7.07 -13.85 1.85
N PRO A 235 5.86 -14.14 2.37
CA PRO A 235 5.64 -15.30 3.24
C PRO A 235 5.96 -16.63 2.54
N ALA A 236 5.76 -16.68 1.22
CA ALA A 236 6.15 -17.77 0.35
C ALA A 236 7.36 -17.33 -0.50
N SER A 237 8.40 -18.15 -0.60
CA SER A 237 9.59 -17.82 -1.38
C SER A 237 9.25 -17.42 -2.83
N PHE A 238 9.91 -16.40 -3.34
CA PHE A 238 9.94 -16.05 -4.75
C PHE A 238 10.79 -17.04 -5.56
N VAL A 239 10.64 -17.00 -6.88
CA VAL A 239 11.44 -17.80 -7.82
C VAL A 239 12.18 -16.88 -8.78
N GLY A 240 13.49 -17.10 -8.92
CA GLY A 240 14.35 -16.43 -9.89
C GLY A 240 15.24 -17.41 -10.63
N ILE A 241 16.15 -16.89 -11.44
CA ILE A 241 17.16 -17.66 -12.17
C ILE A 241 18.56 -17.47 -11.56
N GLY A 242 19.27 -18.58 -11.40
CA GLY A 242 20.63 -18.63 -10.91
C GLY A 242 21.69 -18.41 -12.01
N PRO A 243 22.98 -18.39 -11.63
CA PRO A 243 24.09 -18.13 -12.54
C PRO A 243 24.29 -19.20 -13.63
N SER A 244 23.74 -20.39 -13.45
CA SER A 244 23.80 -21.49 -14.41
C SER A 244 22.48 -21.71 -15.17
N GLY A 245 21.48 -20.84 -14.98
CA GLY A 245 20.15 -20.95 -15.60
C GLY A 245 19.16 -21.78 -14.77
N GLU A 246 19.58 -22.30 -13.63
CA GLU A 246 18.76 -23.07 -12.72
C GLU A 246 17.74 -22.18 -11.98
N PRO A 247 16.51 -22.66 -11.72
CA PRO A 247 15.60 -21.96 -10.83
C PRO A 247 16.16 -21.87 -9.42
N VAL A 248 16.10 -20.68 -8.82
CA VAL A 248 16.52 -20.41 -7.44
C VAL A 248 15.34 -19.87 -6.67
N THR A 249 14.99 -20.51 -5.55
CA THR A 249 14.00 -20.00 -4.61
C THR A 249 14.66 -19.07 -3.59
N TRP A 250 14.04 -17.93 -3.33
CA TRP A 250 14.56 -16.92 -2.39
C TRP A 250 13.45 -16.23 -1.62
N SER A 251 13.76 -15.61 -0.48
CA SER A 251 12.76 -14.98 0.40
C SER A 251 12.88 -13.46 0.50
N SER A 252 14.11 -12.95 0.38
CA SER A 252 14.43 -11.51 0.41
C SER A 252 15.78 -11.25 -0.26
N TRP A 253 16.04 -9.99 -0.58
CA TRP A 253 17.34 -9.52 -1.04
C TRP A 253 18.30 -9.31 0.14
N ALA A 254 19.54 -9.77 0.03
CA ALA A 254 20.56 -9.55 1.06
C ALA A 254 21.22 -8.16 0.95
N LEU A 255 21.14 -7.54 -0.22
CA LEU A 255 21.65 -6.21 -0.55
C LEU A 255 20.67 -5.53 -1.52
N LEU A 256 20.74 -4.20 -1.67
CA LEU A 256 19.98 -3.48 -2.69
C LEU A 256 20.18 -4.16 -4.07
N PRO A 257 19.11 -4.63 -4.73
CA PRO A 257 19.23 -5.29 -6.02
C PRO A 257 19.59 -4.27 -7.10
N ASN A 258 20.36 -4.71 -8.09
CA ASN A 258 20.49 -3.96 -9.34
C ASN A 258 19.16 -4.05 -10.09
N VAL A 259 18.74 -2.92 -10.64
CA VAL A 259 17.49 -2.78 -11.38
C VAL A 259 17.81 -2.33 -12.80
N GLU A 260 17.20 -2.99 -13.77
CA GLU A 260 17.31 -2.64 -15.19
C GLU A 260 15.93 -2.64 -15.83
N LEU A 261 15.56 -1.54 -16.51
CA LEU A 261 14.29 -1.44 -17.21
C LEU A 261 14.31 -2.34 -18.46
N LEU A 262 13.36 -3.27 -18.53
CA LEU A 262 13.21 -4.17 -19.69
C LEU A 262 12.23 -3.60 -20.72
N SER A 263 11.05 -3.21 -20.27
CA SER A 263 9.99 -2.71 -21.15
C SER A 263 9.04 -1.79 -20.41
N VAL A 264 8.42 -0.87 -21.16
CA VAL A 264 7.33 -0.01 -20.71
C VAL A 264 6.13 -0.23 -21.63
N ALA A 265 4.95 -0.41 -21.05
CA ALA A 265 3.71 -0.67 -21.76
C ALA A 265 2.54 0.09 -21.11
N ASN A 266 1.40 0.11 -21.81
CA ASN A 266 0.13 0.65 -21.32
C ASN A 266 0.26 2.07 -20.74
N VAL A 267 1.03 2.92 -21.42
CA VAL A 267 1.28 4.29 -20.96
C VAL A 267 0.09 5.19 -21.27
N THR A 268 -0.39 5.89 -20.25
CA THR A 268 -1.34 7.01 -20.41
C THR A 268 -0.77 8.26 -19.74
N GLY A 269 -0.99 9.42 -20.37
CA GLY A 269 -0.48 10.70 -19.89
C GLY A 269 -1.56 11.76 -19.80
N HIS A 270 -1.55 12.54 -18.72
CA HIS A 270 -2.50 13.60 -18.43
C HIS A 270 -1.77 14.82 -17.87
N GLU A 271 -1.98 15.98 -18.47
CA GLU A 271 -1.59 17.27 -17.93
C GLU A 271 -2.65 17.72 -16.92
N ILE A 272 -2.24 18.02 -15.69
CA ILE A 272 -3.08 18.43 -14.55
C ILE A 272 -2.44 19.69 -13.98
N GLU A 273 -3.12 20.83 -14.09
CA GLU A 273 -2.65 22.15 -13.58
C GLU A 273 -1.21 22.51 -13.99
N GLY A 274 -0.78 22.08 -15.18
CA GLY A 274 0.54 22.36 -15.76
C GLY A 274 1.58 21.26 -15.55
N ASP A 275 1.37 20.34 -14.62
CA ASP A 275 2.21 19.16 -14.44
C ASP A 275 1.74 18.01 -15.33
N THR A 276 2.67 17.30 -15.97
CA THR A 276 2.33 16.10 -16.72
C THR A 276 2.52 14.85 -15.88
N TRP A 277 1.44 14.11 -15.70
CA TRP A 277 1.38 12.85 -14.99
C TRP A 277 1.29 11.69 -15.98
N TYR A 278 2.04 10.63 -15.73
CA TYR A 278 1.95 9.39 -16.51
C TYR A 278 1.70 8.19 -15.61
N THR A 279 0.95 7.24 -16.15
CA THR A 279 0.80 5.92 -15.57
C THR A 279 1.33 4.91 -16.58
N ALA A 280 2.15 3.97 -16.13
CA ALA A 280 2.79 3.00 -16.99
C ALA A 280 2.89 1.64 -16.31
N GLU A 281 2.82 0.57 -17.11
CA GLU A 281 3.23 -0.76 -16.69
C GLU A 281 4.69 -0.97 -17.11
N ALA A 282 5.57 -1.16 -16.13
CA ALA A 282 7.00 -1.34 -16.34
C ALA A 282 7.43 -2.75 -15.90
N GLN A 283 8.27 -3.38 -16.72
CA GLN A 283 8.94 -4.62 -16.38
C GLN A 283 10.40 -4.34 -16.07
N TRP A 284 10.84 -4.83 -14.92
CA TRP A 284 12.19 -4.63 -14.41
C TRP A 284 12.90 -5.96 -14.25
N LEU A 285 14.16 -6.00 -14.66
CA LEU A 285 15.07 -7.05 -14.27
C LEU A 285 15.69 -6.69 -12.93
N LEU A 286 15.36 -7.47 -11.90
CA LEU A 286 15.99 -7.39 -10.59
C LEU A 286 17.12 -8.41 -10.54
N SER A 287 18.29 -8.03 -10.04
CA SER A 287 19.41 -8.96 -9.85
C SER A 287 20.29 -8.60 -8.67
N GLY A 288 20.71 -9.59 -7.90
CA GLY A 288 21.40 -9.31 -6.65
C GLY A 288 21.73 -10.57 -5.83
N VAL A 289 22.21 -10.32 -4.62
CA VAL A 289 22.43 -11.38 -3.62
C VAL A 289 21.12 -11.59 -2.87
N VAL A 290 20.74 -12.84 -2.68
CA VAL A 290 19.46 -13.23 -2.08
C VAL A 290 19.67 -14.14 -0.88
N HIS A 291 18.72 -14.10 0.06
CA HIS A 291 18.60 -15.12 1.10
C HIS A 291 17.83 -16.33 0.54
N SER A 292 18.55 -17.43 0.31
CA SER A 292 17.98 -18.71 -0.13
C SER A 292 18.07 -19.76 0.99
N ALA A 293 17.08 -20.66 1.06
CA ALA A 293 17.07 -21.76 2.02
C ALA A 293 18.12 -22.84 1.69
N ALA A 294 18.49 -22.98 0.41
CA ALA A 294 19.41 -24.01 -0.06
C ALA A 294 20.89 -23.63 0.12
N ASP A 295 21.22 -22.34 -0.03
CA ASP A 295 22.58 -21.84 0.00
C ASP A 295 22.63 -20.42 0.62
N ALA A 296 23.59 -20.19 1.51
CA ALA A 296 23.72 -18.94 2.26
C ALA A 296 24.18 -17.73 1.41
N GLU A 297 24.71 -17.97 0.19
CA GLU A 297 25.23 -16.93 -0.70
C GLU A 297 24.81 -17.18 -2.15
N SER A 298 23.51 -17.22 -2.40
CA SER A 298 22.97 -17.33 -3.75
C SER A 298 22.84 -15.96 -4.41
N CYS A 299 23.06 -15.92 -5.73
CA CYS A 299 22.66 -14.79 -6.57
C CYS A 299 21.46 -15.22 -7.41
N ALA A 300 20.49 -14.33 -7.57
CA ALA A 300 19.34 -14.57 -8.41
C ALA A 300 19.06 -13.36 -9.30
N ALA A 301 18.37 -13.61 -10.41
CA ALA A 301 17.63 -12.59 -11.13
C ALA A 301 16.17 -12.97 -11.29
N SER A 302 15.29 -11.97 -11.30
CA SER A 302 13.85 -12.14 -11.50
C SER A 302 13.29 -10.96 -12.27
N VAL A 303 12.19 -11.18 -12.96
CA VAL A 303 11.43 -10.10 -13.58
C VAL A 303 10.35 -9.64 -12.62
N TRP A 304 10.27 -8.34 -12.40
CA TRP A 304 9.27 -7.71 -11.56
C TRP A 304 8.43 -6.76 -12.40
N GLN A 305 7.13 -7.03 -12.47
CA GLN A 305 6.18 -6.18 -13.19
C GLN A 305 5.44 -5.30 -12.19
N ILE A 306 5.54 -3.99 -12.41
CA ILE A 306 4.89 -2.98 -11.58
C ILE A 306 4.11 -2.00 -12.45
N LYS A 307 3.06 -1.44 -11.87
CA LYS A 307 2.33 -0.31 -12.40
C LYS A 307 2.71 0.91 -11.57
N VAL A 308 3.13 1.97 -12.24
CA VAL A 308 3.71 3.16 -11.61
C VAL A 308 2.98 4.42 -12.05
N LEU A 309 2.88 5.38 -11.14
CA LEU A 309 2.49 6.76 -11.39
C LEU A 309 3.73 7.65 -11.24
N LEU A 310 3.98 8.48 -12.25
CA LEU A 310 5.13 9.37 -12.35
C LEU A 310 4.72 10.76 -12.84
N THR A 311 5.54 11.78 -12.59
CA THR A 311 5.29 13.17 -13.00
C THR A 311 6.55 13.85 -13.51
N THR A 312 6.40 14.80 -14.44
CA THR A 312 7.48 15.71 -14.91
C THR A 312 7.68 16.94 -14.02
N GLY A 313 6.79 17.17 -13.05
CA GLY A 313 6.78 18.41 -12.25
C GLY A 313 8.09 18.65 -11.52
N THR A 314 8.75 19.77 -11.83
CA THR A 314 10.08 20.14 -11.28
C THR A 314 10.02 20.60 -9.83
N ASP A 315 8.87 21.09 -9.37
CA ASP A 315 8.69 21.50 -7.96
C ASP A 315 8.70 20.29 -7.01
N ARG A 316 8.75 19.08 -7.58
CA ARG A 316 8.97 17.82 -6.88
C ARG A 316 10.26 17.14 -7.31
N ASP A 317 11.34 17.92 -7.42
CA ASP A 317 12.70 17.37 -7.54
C ASP A 317 12.90 16.22 -6.52
N GLY A 318 12.83 14.98 -7.01
CA GLY A 318 12.97 13.77 -6.20
C GLY A 318 11.69 13.13 -5.65
N SER A 319 10.48 13.45 -6.13
CA SER A 319 9.31 12.62 -5.78
C SER A 319 9.45 11.23 -6.38
N ALA A 320 9.63 10.24 -5.51
CA ALA A 320 9.68 8.83 -5.87
C ALA A 320 8.44 8.43 -6.69
N PRO A 321 8.59 7.51 -7.67
CA PRO A 321 7.44 6.94 -8.35
C PRO A 321 6.46 6.35 -7.33
N THR A 322 5.18 6.63 -7.50
CA THR A 322 4.15 5.97 -6.68
C THR A 322 3.86 4.61 -7.29
N LEU A 323 4.07 3.54 -6.53
CA LEU A 323 3.73 2.17 -6.95
C LEU A 323 2.22 1.98 -6.80
N LEU A 324 1.52 1.87 -7.93
CA LEU A 324 0.06 1.67 -7.96
C LEU A 324 -0.31 0.19 -7.81
N ALA A 325 0.49 -0.69 -8.39
CA ALA A 325 0.34 -2.13 -8.26
C ALA A 325 1.66 -2.83 -8.50
N ALA A 326 1.88 -3.96 -7.85
CA ALA A 326 3.04 -4.82 -8.07
C ALA A 326 2.59 -6.27 -8.17
N GLN A 327 3.15 -7.01 -9.12
CA GLN A 327 3.06 -8.47 -9.15
C GLN A 327 4.24 -9.06 -8.37
N ASP A 328 4.11 -10.31 -7.93
CA ASP A 328 5.25 -11.02 -7.35
C ASP A 328 6.36 -11.19 -8.42
N PRO A 329 7.65 -11.04 -8.04
CA PRO A 329 8.76 -11.38 -8.91
C PRO A 329 8.63 -12.80 -9.48
N ALA A 330 8.79 -12.91 -10.79
CA ALA A 330 8.65 -14.15 -11.54
C ALA A 330 9.94 -14.50 -12.29
N LEU A 331 9.99 -15.73 -12.80
CA LEU A 331 11.05 -16.15 -13.71
C LEU A 331 11.06 -15.27 -14.96
N PRO A 332 12.26 -14.92 -15.48
CA PRO A 332 12.38 -14.27 -16.77
C PRO A 332 11.72 -15.09 -17.88
N ARG A 333 11.20 -14.40 -18.90
CA ARG A 333 10.72 -15.06 -20.12
C ARG A 333 11.89 -15.67 -20.88
N ALA A 334 11.60 -16.64 -21.74
CA ALA A 334 12.62 -17.31 -22.55
C ALA A 334 13.44 -16.31 -23.40
N GLU A 335 12.82 -15.24 -23.91
CA GLU A 335 13.54 -14.19 -24.64
C GLU A 335 14.55 -13.40 -23.80
N ASP A 336 14.34 -13.30 -22.48
CA ASP A 336 15.19 -12.54 -21.56
C ASP A 336 16.19 -13.43 -20.79
N GLU A 337 16.08 -14.75 -20.90
CA GLU A 337 16.81 -15.72 -20.09
C GLU A 337 18.34 -15.56 -20.22
N GLU A 338 18.85 -15.47 -21.45
CA GLU A 338 20.30 -15.32 -21.69
C GLU A 338 20.84 -14.01 -21.09
N ARG A 339 20.09 -12.92 -21.23
CA ARG A 339 20.42 -11.60 -20.63
C ARG A 339 20.45 -11.71 -19.12
N CYS A 340 19.45 -12.34 -18.51
CA CYS A 340 19.37 -12.55 -17.07
C CYS A 340 20.54 -13.39 -16.55
N ILE A 341 20.86 -14.50 -17.20
CA ILE A 341 22.00 -15.36 -16.83
C ILE A 341 23.30 -14.56 -16.90
N ALA A 342 23.50 -13.75 -17.95
CA ALA A 342 24.69 -12.92 -18.08
C ALA A 342 24.80 -11.88 -16.95
N VAL A 343 23.68 -11.23 -16.58
CA VAL A 343 23.63 -10.27 -15.46
C VAL A 343 23.97 -10.96 -14.14
N VAL A 344 23.34 -12.10 -13.82
CA VAL A 344 23.59 -12.83 -12.57
C VAL A 344 25.04 -13.29 -12.46
N ARG A 345 25.65 -13.74 -13.57
CA ARG A 345 27.09 -14.08 -13.59
C ARG A 345 27.97 -12.89 -13.24
N ARG A 346 27.70 -11.71 -13.81
CA ARG A 346 28.44 -10.47 -13.48
C ARG A 346 28.28 -10.06 -12.03
N VAL A 347 27.07 -10.17 -11.48
CA VAL A 347 26.80 -9.90 -10.05
C VAL A 347 27.61 -10.87 -9.19
N ARG A 348 27.55 -12.17 -9.47
CA ARG A 348 28.30 -13.20 -8.74
C ARG A 348 29.82 -12.98 -8.79
N GLU A 349 30.35 -12.64 -9.96
CA GLU A 349 31.76 -12.30 -10.12
C GLU A 349 32.16 -11.05 -9.32
N SER A 350 31.30 -10.03 -9.31
CA SER A 350 31.52 -8.80 -8.54
C SER A 350 31.53 -9.06 -7.04
N VAL A 351 30.57 -9.86 -6.54
CA VAL A 351 30.50 -10.28 -5.13
C VAL A 351 31.74 -11.10 -4.74
N ARG A 352 32.16 -12.05 -5.58
CA ARG A 352 33.40 -12.84 -5.34
C ARG A 352 34.64 -11.96 -5.31
N ARG A 353 34.73 -10.98 -6.21
CA ARG A 353 35.86 -10.03 -6.25
C ARG A 353 35.89 -9.16 -5.00
N LEU A 354 34.74 -8.60 -4.60
CA LEU A 354 34.63 -7.79 -3.39
C LEU A 354 34.89 -8.61 -2.12
N GLY A 355 34.35 -9.83 -2.04
CA GLY A 355 34.64 -10.76 -0.96
C GLY A 355 36.12 -11.13 -0.87
N GLY A 356 36.77 -11.37 -2.02
CA GLY A 356 38.21 -11.60 -2.09
C GLY A 356 39.04 -10.39 -1.65
N GLN A 357 38.67 -9.18 -2.07
CA GLN A 357 39.32 -7.93 -1.64
C GLN A 357 39.12 -7.65 -0.15
N ALA A 358 37.90 -7.85 0.35
CA ALA A 358 37.60 -7.71 1.78
C ALA A 358 38.39 -8.73 2.60
N GLN A 359 38.46 -9.98 2.16
CA GLN A 359 39.32 -10.98 2.81
C GLN A 359 40.80 -10.55 2.78
N GLN A 360 41.30 -10.03 1.67
CA GLN A 360 42.69 -9.57 1.56
C GLN A 360 43.00 -8.32 2.39
N LEU A 361 42.05 -7.41 2.59
CA LEU A 361 42.23 -6.18 3.38
C LEU A 361 41.99 -6.42 4.87
N VAL A 362 40.97 -7.22 5.20
CA VAL A 362 40.51 -7.43 6.58
C VAL A 362 41.25 -8.57 7.25
N LEU A 363 41.53 -9.71 6.58
CA LEU A 363 42.22 -10.81 7.26
C LEU A 363 43.61 -10.43 7.73
N PRO A 364 44.49 -9.74 6.99
CA PRO A 364 45.83 -9.43 7.48
C PRO A 364 45.81 -8.49 8.68
N ASP A 365 44.94 -7.48 8.71
CA ASP A 365 44.88 -6.53 9.83
C ASP A 365 44.08 -7.06 11.02
N VAL A 366 43.04 -7.86 10.80
CA VAL A 366 42.32 -8.55 11.88
C VAL A 366 43.16 -9.69 12.45
N THR A 367 43.82 -10.52 11.63
CA THR A 367 44.76 -11.52 12.15
C THR A 367 45.99 -10.87 12.78
N ARG A 368 46.49 -9.72 12.29
CA ARG A 368 47.59 -8.98 12.95
C ARG A 368 47.16 -8.34 14.26
N SER A 369 45.93 -7.82 14.36
CA SER A 369 45.39 -7.21 15.59
C SER A 369 44.91 -8.25 16.61
N LEU A 370 44.43 -9.42 16.15
CA LEU A 370 43.99 -10.51 17.00
C LEU A 370 45.11 -11.51 17.33
N ARG A 371 46.22 -11.57 16.57
CA ARG A 371 47.35 -12.47 16.88
C ARG A 371 47.95 -12.24 18.27
N PRO A 372 48.11 -11.01 18.80
CA PRO A 372 48.52 -10.78 20.19
C PRO A 372 47.47 -11.28 21.20
N LEU A 373 46.18 -11.13 20.89
CA LEU A 373 45.09 -11.61 21.75
C LEU A 373 44.99 -13.13 21.75
N LEU A 374 45.15 -13.77 20.58
CA LEU A 374 45.17 -15.22 20.42
C LEU A 374 46.42 -15.85 21.04
N THR A 375 47.60 -15.23 20.92
CA THR A 375 48.82 -15.70 21.62
C THR A 375 48.76 -15.45 23.14
N SER A 376 48.08 -14.39 23.59
CA SER A 376 47.78 -14.15 25.01
C SER A 376 46.74 -15.15 25.57
N LEU A 377 45.75 -15.54 24.75
CA LEU A 377 44.78 -16.58 25.06
C LEU A 377 45.43 -17.97 25.06
N GLU A 378 46.26 -18.31 24.09
CA GLU A 378 47.00 -19.57 24.08
C GLU A 378 47.94 -19.67 25.29
N SER A 379 48.65 -18.61 25.65
CA SER A 379 49.51 -18.61 26.85
C SER A 379 48.73 -18.58 28.18
N SER A 380 47.53 -17.99 28.22
CA SER A 380 46.64 -18.03 29.40
C SER A 380 45.94 -19.37 29.54
N VAL A 381 45.48 -19.97 28.45
CA VAL A 381 44.79 -21.27 28.43
C VAL A 381 45.77 -22.40 28.70
N THR A 382 47.01 -22.32 28.21
CA THR A 382 48.06 -23.31 28.54
C THR A 382 48.49 -23.23 30.01
N ARG A 383 48.45 -22.04 30.64
CA ARG A 383 48.66 -21.88 32.10
C ARG A 383 47.45 -22.30 32.93
N GLN A 384 46.24 -21.94 32.53
CA GLN A 384 45.02 -22.34 33.25
C GLN A 384 44.75 -23.85 33.15
N LEU A 385 45.07 -24.51 32.03
CA LEU A 385 44.95 -25.97 31.91
C LEU A 385 46.05 -26.73 32.67
N ALA A 386 47.21 -26.13 32.92
CA ALA A 386 48.24 -26.72 33.76
C ALA A 386 47.88 -26.64 35.26
N ASP A 387 47.15 -25.60 35.67
CA ASP A 387 46.79 -25.35 37.07
C ASP A 387 45.37 -25.82 37.47
N SER A 388 44.56 -26.30 36.52
CA SER A 388 43.14 -26.65 36.75
C SER A 388 42.77 -28.04 36.25
N LEU A 389 43.31 -29.08 36.89
CA LEU A 389 42.66 -30.39 36.94
C LEU A 389 42.63 -30.83 38.42
N PRO A 390 41.48 -31.22 39.04
CA PRO A 390 40.16 -31.49 38.47
C PRO A 390 38.96 -30.79 39.18
N LYS A 391 37.81 -30.87 38.48
CA LYS A 391 36.40 -30.65 38.90
C LYS A 391 35.86 -29.21 38.82
N PHE A 392 35.17 -28.91 37.72
CA PHE A 392 34.14 -27.87 37.72
C PHE A 392 32.97 -28.20 36.77
N THR A 393 31.76 -28.15 37.32
CA THR A 393 30.45 -28.26 36.65
C THR A 393 29.93 -26.85 36.30
N LEU A 394 29.38 -26.67 35.10
CA LEU A 394 28.89 -25.37 34.59
C LEU A 394 27.46 -25.02 35.07
N PRO A 395 27.15 -23.73 35.36
CA PRO A 395 25.79 -23.21 35.42
C PRO A 395 25.39 -22.43 34.15
N PRO A 396 24.08 -22.20 33.92
CA PRO A 396 23.54 -21.64 32.68
C PRO A 396 23.36 -20.12 32.76
N SER A 397 24.27 -19.37 32.14
CA SER A 397 24.01 -17.97 31.74
C SER A 397 25.06 -17.50 30.73
N LEU A 398 24.76 -17.64 29.43
CA LEU A 398 25.47 -16.97 28.34
C LEU A 398 24.46 -16.56 27.26
N THR A 399 23.89 -15.37 27.43
CA THR A 399 23.34 -14.58 26.32
C THR A 399 24.03 -13.22 26.33
N ARG A 400 24.41 -12.76 25.13
CA ARG A 400 25.17 -11.54 24.76
C ARG A 400 26.68 -11.70 24.67
N ILE A 401 27.15 -12.04 23.48
CA ILE A 401 28.48 -11.69 22.99
C ILE A 401 28.31 -10.45 22.09
N PRO A 402 28.97 -9.31 22.34
CA PRO A 402 28.92 -8.15 21.46
C PRO A 402 29.77 -8.39 20.20
N HIS A 403 29.25 -8.01 19.03
CA HIS A 403 29.99 -7.99 17.77
C HIS A 403 31.08 -6.91 17.84
N PRO A 404 32.31 -7.14 17.32
CA PRO A 404 33.45 -6.25 17.56
C PRO A 404 33.44 -4.92 16.78
N TYR A 405 32.39 -4.63 16.01
CA TYR A 405 32.29 -3.39 15.23
C TYR A 405 30.96 -2.69 15.48
N SER A 406 31.02 -1.40 15.79
CA SER A 406 29.82 -0.56 15.78
C SER A 406 29.38 -0.29 14.34
N GLY A 407 28.07 -0.09 14.10
CA GLY A 407 27.56 0.25 12.76
C GLY A 407 28.27 1.46 12.12
N ALA A 408 28.75 2.38 12.95
CA ALA A 408 29.55 3.54 12.52
C ALA A 408 30.91 3.16 11.91
N GLN A 409 31.52 2.06 12.33
CA GLN A 409 32.81 1.59 11.78
C GLN A 409 32.62 0.93 10.42
N ILE A 410 31.52 0.19 10.22
CA ILE A 410 31.17 -0.43 8.93
C ILE A 410 30.84 0.65 7.90
N ALA A 411 30.02 1.64 8.29
CA ALA A 411 29.70 2.78 7.43
C ALA A 411 30.95 3.56 6.98
N LYS A 412 31.92 3.75 7.89
CA LYS A 412 33.18 4.44 7.58
C LYS A 412 34.08 3.65 6.62
N ILE A 413 34.10 2.32 6.71
CA ILE A 413 34.87 1.46 5.79
C ILE A 413 34.26 1.52 4.39
N LEU A 414 32.93 1.51 4.28
CA LEU A 414 32.23 1.56 2.99
C LEU A 414 32.34 2.95 2.33
N ALA A 415 32.21 4.03 3.10
CA ALA A 415 32.38 5.40 2.61
C ALA A 415 33.79 5.70 2.08
N ASN A 416 34.82 5.14 2.74
CA ASN A 416 36.21 5.30 2.30
C ASN A 416 36.56 4.48 1.05
N SER A 417 35.79 3.43 0.76
CA SER A 417 36.02 2.56 -0.40
C SER A 417 35.31 3.06 -1.66
N HIS A 418 34.27 3.90 -1.50
CA HIS A 418 33.45 4.40 -2.61
C HIS A 418 33.00 5.87 -2.37
N PRO A 419 33.88 6.86 -2.59
CA PRO A 419 33.59 8.27 -2.26
C PRO A 419 32.53 8.95 -3.16
N ALA A 420 32.05 8.26 -4.21
CA ALA A 420 31.05 8.77 -5.15
C ALA A 420 29.60 8.42 -4.79
N TYR A 421 29.38 7.60 -3.75
CA TYR A 421 28.04 7.17 -3.34
C TYR A 421 27.65 7.80 -2.00
N ASP A 422 26.44 8.33 -1.91
CA ASP A 422 25.86 8.69 -0.62
C ASP A 422 25.64 7.42 0.21
N THR A 423 26.29 7.35 1.37
CA THR A 423 26.22 6.22 2.31
C THR A 423 25.25 6.50 3.48
N SER A 424 24.50 7.60 3.41
CA SER A 424 23.52 7.98 4.43
C SER A 424 22.46 6.90 4.68
N TRP A 425 22.09 6.13 3.64
CA TRP A 425 21.14 5.02 3.72
C TRP A 425 21.66 3.85 4.58
N ILE A 426 22.95 3.53 4.54
CA ILE A 426 23.58 2.46 5.35
C ILE A 426 23.49 2.81 6.83
N THR A 427 23.69 4.09 7.16
CA THR A 427 23.59 4.59 8.53
C THR A 427 22.14 4.54 9.03
N LYS A 428 21.16 4.89 8.18
CA LYS A 428 19.73 4.75 8.50
C LYS A 428 19.32 3.28 8.70
N ALA A 429 19.79 2.37 7.85
CA ALA A 429 19.52 0.92 7.97
C ALA A 429 20.14 0.32 9.24
N ALA A 430 21.38 0.69 9.57
CA ALA A 430 22.06 0.24 10.78
C ALA A 430 21.41 0.81 12.07
N LEU A 431 20.87 2.03 12.03
CA LEU A 431 20.12 2.60 13.15
C LEU A 431 18.76 1.94 13.34
N ARG A 432 18.08 1.55 12.25
CA ARG A 432 16.81 0.80 12.31
C ARG A 432 16.98 -0.60 12.90
N SER A 433 18.06 -1.32 12.58
CA SER A 433 18.32 -2.66 13.13
C SER A 433 18.76 -2.67 14.59
N LEU A 434 19.19 -1.52 15.13
CA LEU A 434 19.58 -1.34 16.53
C LEU A 434 18.44 -0.78 17.40
N ALA A 435 17.31 -0.38 16.82
CA ALA A 435 16.15 0.08 17.56
C ALA A 435 15.48 -1.13 18.26
N PRO A 436 15.25 -1.09 19.58
CA PRO A 436 14.53 -2.16 20.26
C PRO A 436 13.10 -2.23 19.72
N THR A 437 12.69 -3.43 19.30
CA THR A 437 11.29 -3.74 18.97
C THR A 437 10.42 -3.60 20.21
N THR A 438 9.82 -2.42 20.39
CA THR A 438 8.72 -2.26 21.34
C THR A 438 7.47 -2.85 20.70
N GLY A 439 7.18 -4.11 21.03
CA GLY A 439 5.89 -4.71 20.74
C GLY A 439 4.76 -3.98 21.48
N PRO A 440 3.52 -3.98 20.96
CA PRO A 440 2.40 -3.33 21.61
C PRO A 440 1.96 -4.16 22.82
N THR A 441 2.32 -3.70 24.01
CA THR A 441 1.72 -4.25 25.25
C THR A 441 0.27 -3.80 25.36
N ALA A 442 -0.60 -4.80 25.44
CA ALA A 442 -2.00 -4.73 25.74
C ALA A 442 -2.34 -3.83 26.95
N ARG A 443 -3.45 -3.08 26.84
CA ARG A 443 -4.24 -2.63 27.98
C ARG A 443 -5.73 -2.73 27.64
N LEU A 444 -6.38 -3.75 28.17
CA LEU A 444 -7.81 -3.75 28.50
C LEU A 444 -8.16 -4.92 29.43
N LYS A 445 -9.16 -4.67 30.30
CA LYS A 445 -9.74 -5.45 31.42
C LYS A 445 -9.07 -5.15 32.78
N GLN A 446 -9.78 -4.73 33.82
CA GLN A 446 -11.08 -5.16 34.38
C GLN A 446 -11.87 -3.96 34.95
N THR A 447 -13.15 -3.79 34.59
CA THR A 447 -14.40 -4.26 35.25
C THR A 447 -14.64 -3.73 36.66
N ASP A 448 -15.71 -2.93 36.73
CA ASP A 448 -16.74 -2.75 37.76
C ASP A 448 -16.66 -3.61 39.03
N ASP A 449 -16.92 -2.94 40.15
CA ASP A 449 -17.70 -3.50 41.25
C ASP A 449 -18.70 -2.47 41.80
N VAL A 450 -19.84 -3.02 42.19
CA VAL A 450 -21.17 -2.46 42.46
C VAL A 450 -21.31 -1.98 43.91
N ALA A 451 -22.14 -0.94 44.17
CA ALA A 451 -23.29 -0.99 45.10
C ALA A 451 -23.79 0.40 45.59
N GLU A 452 -25.11 0.59 45.40
CA GLU A 452 -26.13 1.13 46.34
C GLU A 452 -26.17 2.61 46.76
N ASN A 453 -27.22 3.33 46.32
CA ASN A 453 -28.33 3.88 47.14
C ASN A 453 -29.29 4.64 46.21
N HIS A 454 -30.54 4.22 45.99
CA HIS A 454 -31.77 4.42 46.77
C HIS A 454 -32.15 5.90 47.04
N GLU A 455 -33.22 6.35 46.35
CA GLU A 455 -34.33 7.27 46.75
C GLU A 455 -34.86 7.94 45.45
N SER A 456 -35.91 7.43 44.80
CA SER A 456 -37.33 7.70 45.03
C SER A 456 -37.68 9.18 45.18
N ASP A 457 -38.26 9.76 44.13
CA ASP A 457 -39.33 10.74 44.27
C ASP A 457 -40.31 10.61 43.10
N GLU A 458 -41.47 10.04 43.41
CA GLU A 458 -42.73 10.17 42.69
C GLU A 458 -43.25 11.59 42.87
N GLN A 459 -43.64 12.27 41.80
CA GLN A 459 -44.77 13.19 41.87
C GLN A 459 -45.65 13.05 40.61
N ASP A 460 -46.81 12.48 40.87
CA ASP A 460 -48.06 12.57 40.12
C ASP A 460 -48.56 14.02 39.97
N GLU A 461 -49.62 14.16 39.16
CA GLU A 461 -50.53 15.32 38.99
C GLU A 461 -50.16 16.25 37.80
N HIS A 462 -51.01 16.54 36.82
CA HIS A 462 -52.47 16.52 36.71
C HIS A 462 -52.93 16.24 35.27
N GLY A 463 -54.05 15.54 35.16
CA GLY A 463 -54.96 15.65 34.01
C GLY A 463 -56.00 16.75 34.22
N GLY A 464 -56.42 17.35 33.10
CA GLY A 464 -57.63 18.16 32.90
C GLY A 464 -57.73 18.41 31.39
N GLU A 465 -58.68 17.81 30.66
CA GLU A 465 -60.01 18.38 30.32
C GLU A 465 -59.92 19.82 29.78
N ALA A 466 -60.56 20.25 28.69
CA ALA A 466 -61.38 19.69 27.61
C ALA A 466 -61.56 20.84 26.56
N GLU A 467 -62.24 20.52 25.46
CA GLU A 467 -62.67 21.35 24.28
C GLU A 467 -61.70 21.53 23.09
#